data_AF-E0XS67-F1
#
_entry.id   AF-E0XS67-F1
#
_cell.length_a   1.000
_cell.length_b   1.000
_cell.length_c   1.000
_cell.angle_alpha   90.00
_cell.angle_beta   90.00
_cell.angle_gamma   90.00
#
_symmetry.space_group_name_H-M   'P 1'
#
loop_
_entity.id
_entity.type
_entity.pdbx_description
1 polymer ?
#
loop_
_entity_poly.entity_id
_entity_poly.type
_entity_poly.pdbx_seq_one_letter_code
_entity_poly.pdbx_strand_id
1 'polypeptide(L)'
;MSEEDTPLPEDEQKQLALRIILEAWEDALSQGVSAEMVASSAIFAALTDMIEHYGEEPVAEMVAEWPDRIRNSEFTLSQDEQFSS
;
A
#
# COMPACT_ATOMS: atom_id res chain seq x y z
N MET A 1 -19.49 20.31 24.15
CA MET A 1 -18.44 20.76 23.23
C MET A 1 -17.77 19.49 22.76
N SER A 2 -17.94 19.13 21.49
CA SER A 2 -17.49 17.83 20.98
C SER A 2 -15.98 17.88 20.76
N GLU A 3 -15.22 17.11 21.52
CA GLU A 3 -13.74 17.01 21.46
C GLU A 3 -13.24 16.08 20.34
N GLU A 4 -14.01 15.81 19.29
CA GLU A 4 -13.88 14.55 18.55
C GLU A 4 -13.62 14.65 17.04
N ASP A 5 -12.89 15.68 16.56
CA ASP A 5 -12.53 15.71 15.12
C ASP A 5 -11.21 16.42 14.81
N THR A 6 -10.19 16.22 15.65
CA THR A 6 -8.82 16.56 15.22
C THR A 6 -8.25 15.32 14.54
N PRO A 7 -7.93 15.37 13.23
CA PRO A 7 -7.30 14.25 12.56
C PRO A 7 -5.98 13.91 13.25
N LEU A 8 -5.66 12.62 13.32
CA LEU A 8 -4.40 12.15 13.89
C LEU A 8 -3.21 12.83 13.18
N PRO A 9 -2.05 13.00 13.83
CA PRO A 9 -0.82 13.39 13.15
C PRO A 9 -0.53 12.51 11.93
N GLU A 10 0.05 13.07 10.87
CA GLU A 10 0.28 12.36 9.59
C GLU A 10 1.04 11.03 9.77
N ASP A 11 2.07 11.01 10.62
CA ASP A 11 2.84 9.80 10.90
C ASP A 11 2.01 8.74 11.62
N GLU A 12 1.12 9.14 12.53
CA GLU A 12 0.18 8.23 13.20
C GLU A 12 -0.87 7.70 12.22
N GLN A 13 -1.36 8.53 11.29
CA GLN A 13 -2.26 8.08 10.23
C GLN A 13 -1.59 7.03 9.34
N LYS A 14 -0.34 7.28 8.90
CA LYS A 14 0.43 6.34 8.08
C LYS A 14 0.64 5.01 8.78
N GLN A 15 1.07 5.05 10.05
CA GLN A 15 1.28 3.83 10.85
C GLN A 15 -0.02 3.05 11.07
N LEU A 16 -1.12 3.76 11.38
CA LEU A 16 -2.43 3.17 11.57
C LEU A 16 -2.94 2.51 10.28
N ALA A 17 -2.88 3.22 9.15
CA ALA A 17 -3.31 2.72 7.86
C ALA A 17 -2.53 1.46 7.45
N LEU A 18 -1.20 1.48 7.60
CA LEU A 18 -0.37 0.32 7.31
C LEU A 18 -0.76 -0.88 8.18
N ARG A 19 -0.93 -0.67 9.49
CA ARG A 19 -1.32 -1.75 10.39
C ARG A 19 -2.68 -2.35 10.02
N ILE A 20 -3.68 -1.53 9.73
CA ILE A 20 -5.01 -1.99 9.31
C ILE A 20 -4.93 -2.82 8.02
N ILE A 21 -4.14 -2.36 7.05
CA ILE A 21 -3.96 -3.09 5.79
C ILE A 21 -3.28 -4.44 6.03
N LEU A 22 -2.26 -4.51 6.90
CA LEU A 22 -1.58 -5.75 7.24
C LEU A 22 -2.49 -6.74 7.99
N GLU A 23 -3.30 -6.25 8.93
CA GLU A 23 -4.31 -7.06 9.64
C GLU A 23 -5.34 -7.62 8.65
N ALA A 24 -5.90 -6.79 7.76
CA ALA A 24 -6.82 -7.23 6.73
C ALA A 24 -6.18 -8.24 5.75
N TRP A 25 -4.87 -8.11 5.51
CA TRP A 25 -4.11 -9.05 4.69
C TRP A 25 -4.04 -10.42 5.34
N GLU A 26 -3.67 -10.48 6.62
CA GLU A 26 -3.61 -11.73 7.39
C GLU A 26 -4.99 -12.42 7.46
N ASP A 27 -6.04 -11.64 7.68
CA ASP A 27 -7.42 -12.12 7.68
C ASP A 27 -7.82 -12.75 6.34
N ALA A 28 -7.44 -12.14 5.21
CA ALA A 28 -7.72 -12.69 3.89
C ALA A 28 -6.98 -14.03 3.65
N LEU A 29 -5.72 -14.13 4.08
CA LEU A 29 -4.94 -15.37 3.99
C LEU A 29 -5.57 -16.48 4.84
N SER A 30 -6.05 -16.16 6.04
CA SER A 30 -6.71 -17.13 6.94
C SER A 30 -7.98 -17.74 6.34
N GLN A 31 -8.64 -17.00 5.45
CA GLN A 31 -9.85 -17.42 4.73
C GLN A 31 -9.54 -18.21 3.44
N GLY A 32 -8.26 -18.42 3.12
CA GLY A 32 -7.81 -19.20 1.97
C GLY A 32 -7.62 -18.38 0.69
N VAL A 33 -7.62 -17.04 0.77
CA VAL A 33 -7.24 -16.18 -0.36
C VAL A 33 -5.72 -16.26 -0.54
N SER A 34 -5.23 -16.36 -1.78
CA SER A 34 -3.79 -16.35 -2.02
C SER A 34 -3.22 -14.94 -1.85
N ALA A 35 -1.97 -14.84 -1.39
CA ALA A 35 -1.28 -13.55 -1.25
C ALA A 35 -1.23 -12.75 -2.56
N GLU A 36 -1.07 -13.45 -3.70
CA GLU A 36 -1.10 -12.84 -5.04
C GLU A 36 -2.44 -12.17 -5.35
N MET A 37 -3.56 -12.81 -4.99
CA MET A 37 -4.90 -12.25 -5.17
C MET A 37 -5.15 -11.05 -4.27
N VAL A 38 -4.68 -11.10 -3.01
CA VAL A 38 -4.76 -9.96 -2.09
C VAL A 38 -3.96 -8.77 -2.64
N ALA A 39 -2.72 -9.01 -3.09
CA ALA A 39 -1.87 -7.98 -3.67
C ALA A 39 -2.49 -7.32 -4.91
N SER A 40 -2.97 -8.15 -5.84
CA SER A 40 -3.60 -7.66 -7.08
C SER A 40 -4.86 -6.85 -6.78
N SER A 41 -5.67 -7.30 -5.82
CA SER A 41 -6.88 -6.58 -5.38
C SER A 41 -6.54 -5.26 -4.69
N ALA A 42 -5.49 -5.23 -3.86
CA ALA A 42 -5.04 -4.02 -3.19
C ALA A 42 -4.54 -2.96 -4.20
N ILE A 43 -3.77 -3.38 -5.22
CA ILE A 43 -3.34 -2.48 -6.31
C ILE A 43 -4.57 -1.95 -7.05
N PHE A 44 -5.53 -2.81 -7.39
CA PHE A 44 -6.75 -2.38 -8.06
C PHE A 44 -7.55 -1.36 -7.24
N ALA A 45 -7.75 -1.62 -5.94
CA ALA A 45 -8.46 -0.72 -5.04
C ALA A 45 -7.74 0.63 -4.91
N ALA A 46 -6.42 0.61 -4.70
CA ALA A 46 -5.63 1.83 -4.61
C ALA A 46 -5.69 2.67 -5.89
N LEU A 47 -5.52 2.03 -7.06
CA LEU A 47 -5.59 2.76 -8.34
C LEU A 47 -6.98 3.31 -8.62
N THR A 48 -8.04 2.56 -8.27
CA THR A 48 -9.43 3.02 -8.42
C THR A 48 -9.67 4.27 -7.58
N ASP A 49 -9.29 4.24 -6.30
CA ASP A 49 -9.42 5.39 -5.40
C ASP A 49 -8.62 6.61 -5.91
N MET A 50 -7.39 6.40 -6.36
CA MET A 50 -6.58 7.49 -6.92
C MET A 50 -7.19 8.07 -8.21
N ILE A 51 -7.75 7.23 -9.09
CA ILE A 51 -8.41 7.70 -10.31
C ILE A 51 -9.67 8.50 -9.97
N GLU A 52 -10.45 8.08 -8.96
CA GLU A 52 -11.62 8.83 -8.49
C GLU A 52 -11.24 10.22 -7.97
N HIS A 53 -10.11 10.35 -7.28
CA HIS A 53 -9.66 11.61 -6.69
C HIS A 53 -8.90 12.53 -7.67
N TYR A 54 -8.10 11.95 -8.57
CA TYR A 54 -7.13 12.70 -9.40
C TYR A 54 -7.37 12.58 -10.91
N GLY A 55 -8.19 11.62 -11.35
CA GLY A 55 -8.45 11.34 -12.78
C GLY A 55 -7.49 10.30 -13.39
N GLU A 56 -7.85 9.79 -14.57
CA GLU A 56 -7.12 8.70 -15.23
C GLU A 56 -5.70 9.10 -15.69
N GLU A 57 -5.57 10.25 -16.37
CA GLU A 57 -4.28 10.66 -16.95
C GLU A 57 -3.19 10.92 -15.88
N PRO A 58 -3.46 11.68 -14.79
CA PRO A 58 -2.44 11.90 -13.76
C PRO A 58 -1.99 10.60 -13.08
N VAL A 59 -2.91 9.64 -12.88
CA VAL A 59 -2.56 8.34 -12.31
C VAL A 59 -1.76 7.50 -13.30
N ALA A 60 -2.09 7.55 -14.59
CA ALA A 60 -1.33 6.87 -15.64
C ALA A 60 0.12 7.38 -15.73
N GLU A 61 0.32 8.70 -15.67
CA GLU A 61 1.66 9.31 -15.63
C GLU A 61 2.43 8.87 -14.38
N MET A 62 1.78 8.83 -13.21
CA MET A 62 2.41 8.38 -11.97
C MET A 62 2.88 6.92 -12.03
N VAL A 63 2.07 6.01 -12.57
CA VAL A 63 2.43 4.58 -12.63
C VAL A 63 3.38 4.24 -13.78
N ALA A 64 3.54 5.13 -14.78
CA ALA A 64 4.47 4.92 -15.89
C ALA A 64 5.94 4.80 -15.44
N GLU A 65 6.30 5.34 -14.28
CA GLU A 65 7.65 5.22 -13.70
C GLU A 65 7.88 3.88 -12.98
N TRP A 66 6.84 3.12 -12.66
CA TRP A 66 6.96 1.90 -11.86
C TRP A 66 7.87 0.83 -12.47
N PRO A 67 7.83 0.54 -13.78
CA PRO A 67 8.70 -0.47 -14.37
C PRO A 67 10.19 -0.20 -14.09
N ASP A 68 10.62 1.07 -14.14
CA ASP A 68 12.00 1.44 -13.89
C ASP A 68 12.35 1.33 -12.40
N ARG A 69 11.45 1.78 -11.52
CA ARG A 69 11.59 1.63 -10.06
C ARG A 69 11.68 0.16 -9.63
N ILE A 70 10.87 -0.72 -10.24
CA ILE A 70 10.91 -2.18 -10.02
C ILE A 70 12.27 -2.75 -10.44
N ARG A 71 12.78 -2.38 -11.62
CA ARG A 71 14.10 -2.83 -12.11
C ARG A 71 15.26 -2.32 -11.25
N ASN A 72 15.07 -1.17 -10.61
CA ASN A 72 16.01 -0.61 -9.63
C ASN A 72 15.86 -1.22 -8.23
N SER A 73 15.06 -2.29 -8.07
CA SER A 73 14.84 -2.99 -6.81
C SER A 73 14.22 -2.15 -5.69
N GLU A 74 13.58 -1.01 -6.01
CA GLU A 74 12.97 -0.13 -4.99
C GLU A 74 11.84 -0.79 -4.19
N PHE A 75 11.19 -1.80 -4.78
CA PHE A 75 10.13 -2.59 -4.12
C PHE A 75 10.62 -3.97 -3.66
N THR A 76 11.91 -4.26 -3.82
CA THR A 76 12.51 -5.50 -3.33
C THR A 76 13.05 -5.26 -1.94
N LEU A 77 12.48 -5.93 -0.93
CA LEU A 77 13.10 -5.97 0.39
C LEU A 77 14.42 -6.75 0.27
N SER A 78 15.55 -6.05 0.36
CA SER A 78 16.87 -6.69 0.41
C SER A 78 16.92 -7.56 1.67
N GLN A 79 17.03 -8.88 1.52
CA GLN A 79 17.24 -9.78 2.67
C GLN A 79 18.64 -9.64 3.29
N ASP A 80 19.49 -8.75 2.77
CA ASP A 80 20.91 -8.66 3.07
C ASP A 80 21.25 -8.11 4.48
N GLU A 81 20.29 -7.56 5.24
CA GLU A 81 20.52 -7.18 6.64
C GLU A 81 20.43 -8.34 7.64
N GLN A 82 19.94 -9.53 7.25
CA GLN A 82 19.85 -10.68 8.17
C GLN A 82 21.08 -11.61 8.14
N PHE A 83 22.04 -11.38 7.23
CA PHE A 83 23.27 -12.19 7.12
C PHE A 83 24.56 -11.35 7.06
N SER A 84 24.52 -10.07 7.44
CA SER A 84 25.75 -9.35 7.81
C SER A 84 26.09 -9.64 9.28
N SER A 85 26.98 -10.63 9.40
CA SER A 85 27.74 -11.19 10.53
C SER A 85 27.82 -10.46 11.87
#